data_AF-A0A9E3R417-F1
#
_entry.id   AF-A0A9E3R417-F1
#
_cell.length_a   1.000
_cell.length_b   1.000
_cell.length_c   1.000
_cell.angle_alpha   90.00
_cell.angle_beta   90.00
_cell.angle_gamma   90.00
#
_symmetry.space_group_name_H-M   'P 1'
#
loop_
_entity.id
_entity.type
_entity.pdbx_description
1 polymer ?
#
loop_
_entity_poly.entity_id
_entity_poly.type
_entity_poly.pdbx_seq_one_letter_code
_entity_poly.pdbx_strand_id
1 'polypeptide(L)'
;MSLAACQHCGAPLVVGAVGCDRCGRYLSGDELSRGTGAGAVQTQLGTRVRAALLEGRYRLVEPIAVGRSSTVWRAHDTALDRPVAVKVLDEASARSPEAVARFERRAQKLASVEHPAVVPVLAAGTAEPNPFLVMPLIAGVTLAEHLHASGGALSPPAVAELVGTLCEAFAVLHATEHREAGLELRHVLVNAAGQPTLLDAGLEGSSRGSAGALAPKLASGGRPGPRSDVYALAAVAVELLRGHPLAG
;
A
#
# COMPACT_ATOMS: atom_id res chain seq x y z
N MET A 1 11.15 -1.46 -39.04
CA MET A 1 10.45 -1.68 -37.75
C MET A 1 10.41 -0.33 -37.04
N SER A 2 9.22 0.21 -36.78
CA SER A 2 9.09 1.50 -36.07
C SER A 2 9.45 1.30 -34.61
N LEU A 3 10.43 2.04 -34.10
CA LEU A 3 10.78 2.05 -32.67
C LEU A 3 9.63 2.68 -31.87
N ALA A 4 9.33 2.13 -30.69
CA ALA A 4 8.35 2.73 -29.79
C ALA A 4 8.87 4.07 -29.26
N ALA A 5 7.98 5.07 -29.15
CA ALA A 5 8.31 6.41 -28.68
C ALA A 5 7.33 6.85 -27.60
N CYS A 6 7.84 7.62 -26.63
CA CYS A 6 7.05 8.17 -25.53
C CYS A 6 5.95 9.07 -26.08
N GLN A 7 4.70 8.77 -25.78
CA GLN A 7 3.54 9.56 -26.21
C GLN A 7 3.49 10.95 -25.58
N HIS A 8 4.27 11.18 -24.51
CA HIS A 8 4.33 12.47 -23.85
C HIS A 8 5.41 13.40 -24.39
N CYS A 9 6.64 12.91 -24.60
CA CYS A 9 7.78 13.76 -24.96
C CYS A 9 8.48 13.34 -26.27
N GLY A 10 7.96 12.33 -26.96
CA GLY A 10 8.49 11.83 -28.23
C GLY A 10 9.84 11.12 -28.14
N ALA A 11 10.39 10.92 -26.93
CA ALA A 11 11.68 10.25 -26.77
C ALA A 11 11.59 8.78 -27.20
N PRO A 12 12.62 8.24 -27.87
CA PRO A 12 12.67 6.81 -28.18
C PRO A 12 12.67 5.99 -26.90
N LEU A 13 11.87 4.92 -26.88
CA LEU A 13 11.74 4.04 -25.72
C LEU A 13 12.68 2.85 -25.87
N VAL A 14 13.38 2.52 -24.79
CA VAL A 14 14.18 1.30 -24.71
C VAL A 14 13.23 0.11 -24.64
N VAL A 15 13.59 -0.98 -25.31
CA VAL A 15 12.81 -2.23 -25.26
C VAL A 15 12.71 -2.70 -23.81
N GLY A 16 11.48 -2.86 -23.31
CA GLY A 16 11.21 -3.24 -21.92
C GLY A 16 11.24 -2.08 -20.91
N ALA A 17 11.34 -0.83 -21.34
CA ALA A 17 11.14 0.32 -20.48
C ALA A 17 9.72 0.32 -19.89
N VAL A 18 9.60 0.71 -18.61
CA VAL A 18 8.31 0.95 -17.93
C VAL A 18 8.04 2.44 -17.69
N GLY A 19 9.06 3.28 -17.92
CA GLY A 19 8.99 4.72 -17.85
C GLY A 19 9.93 5.36 -18.88
N CYS A 20 9.70 6.62 -19.19
CA CYS A 20 10.53 7.37 -20.11
C CYS A 20 11.71 8.02 -19.37
N ASP A 21 12.95 7.65 -19.74
CA ASP A 21 14.17 8.21 -19.14
C ASP A 21 14.34 9.72 -19.35
N ARG A 22 13.60 10.29 -20.33
CA ARG A 22 13.67 11.72 -20.62
C ARG A 22 12.75 12.56 -19.73
N CYS A 23 11.52 12.12 -19.54
CA CYS A 23 10.49 12.91 -18.85
C CYS A 23 10.02 12.30 -17.53
N GLY A 24 10.51 11.12 -17.16
CA GLY A 24 10.17 10.42 -15.91
C GLY A 24 8.76 9.83 -15.87
N ARG A 25 8.00 9.93 -16.96
CA ARG A 25 6.60 9.45 -17.04
C ARG A 25 6.55 7.93 -17.27
N TYR A 26 5.68 7.24 -16.54
CA TYR A 26 5.36 5.82 -16.79
C TYR A 26 4.67 5.60 -18.14
N LEU A 27 5.02 4.51 -18.80
CA LEU A 27 4.50 4.16 -20.12
C LEU A 27 3.14 3.49 -20.01
N SER A 28 2.23 3.86 -20.90
CA SER A 28 0.90 3.28 -21.01
C SER A 28 0.95 1.84 -21.54
N GLY A 29 -0.12 1.06 -21.32
CA GLY A 29 -0.23 -0.32 -21.78
C GLY A 29 0.04 -0.50 -23.29
N ASP A 30 -0.33 0.49 -24.11
CA ASP A 30 -0.08 0.50 -25.55
C ASP A 30 1.39 0.70 -25.90
N GLU A 31 2.11 1.52 -25.12
CA GLU A 31 3.55 1.76 -25.27
C GLU A 31 4.37 0.54 -24.85
N LEU A 32 3.89 -0.19 -23.84
CA LEU A 32 4.48 -1.46 -23.37
C LEU A 32 4.26 -2.61 -24.37
N SER A 33 3.10 -2.64 -25.02
CA SER A 33 2.71 -3.70 -25.97
C SER A 33 3.45 -3.64 -27.30
N ARG A 34 3.98 -2.47 -27.69
CA ARG A 34 4.75 -2.30 -28.95
C ARG A 34 6.24 -2.67 -28.82
N GLY A 35 6.72 -2.91 -27.59
CA GLY A 35 8.09 -3.32 -27.28
C GLY A 35 8.20 -4.81 -26.97
N THR A 36 7.64 -5.70 -27.80
CA THR A 36 7.70 -7.15 -27.54
C THR A 36 9.06 -7.74 -27.90
N GLY A 37 9.91 -7.89 -26.90
CA GLY A 37 10.79 -9.05 -26.75
C GLY A 37 10.49 -9.66 -25.37
N ALA A 38 10.27 -10.97 -25.31
CA ALA A 38 10.12 -11.70 -24.05
C ALA A 38 11.38 -11.50 -23.20
N GLY A 39 11.38 -10.50 -22.33
CA GLY A 39 12.53 -10.03 -21.59
C GLY A 39 12.10 -9.70 -20.17
N ALA A 40 12.86 -10.21 -19.19
CA ALA A 40 12.67 -9.87 -17.80
C ALA A 40 12.73 -8.34 -17.62
N VAL A 41 11.65 -7.75 -17.12
CA VAL A 41 11.63 -6.34 -16.74
C VAL A 41 12.52 -6.17 -15.51
N GLN A 42 13.62 -5.44 -15.65
CA GLN A 42 14.39 -4.91 -14.54
C GLN A 42 13.76 -3.57 -14.14
N THR A 43 12.99 -3.54 -13.07
CA THR A 43 12.66 -2.28 -12.39
C THR A 43 13.89 -1.78 -11.63
N GLN A 44 14.10 -0.46 -11.56
CA GLN A 44 15.23 0.20 -10.89
C GLN A 44 15.33 -0.05 -9.36
N LEU A 45 14.54 -0.97 -8.79
CA LEU A 45 14.68 -1.48 -7.42
C LEU A 45 14.92 -3.00 -7.33
N GLY A 46 15.34 -3.66 -8.40
CA GLY A 46 15.77 -5.07 -8.34
C GLY A 46 14.63 -6.10 -8.33
N THR A 47 13.37 -5.70 -8.17
CA THR A 47 12.23 -6.64 -8.21
C THR A 47 11.97 -7.16 -9.63
N ARG A 48 12.54 -8.31 -10.01
CA ARG A 48 12.19 -8.99 -11.27
C ARG A 48 10.83 -9.67 -11.18
N VAL A 49 9.74 -8.91 -11.30
CA VAL A 49 8.39 -9.49 -11.42
C VAL A 49 8.06 -9.65 -12.91
N ARG A 50 8.37 -10.81 -13.48
CA ARG A 50 8.13 -11.12 -14.91
C ARG A 50 6.64 -11.08 -15.25
N ALA A 51 6.03 -9.94 -15.61
CA ALA A 51 4.62 -9.89 -16.09
C ALA A 51 3.70 -10.89 -15.35
N ALA A 52 3.86 -10.96 -14.01
CA ALA A 52 3.81 -12.25 -13.33
C ALA A 52 2.38 -12.66 -13.06
N LEU A 53 2.02 -13.82 -13.60
CA LEU A 53 0.89 -14.58 -13.13
C LEU A 53 1.33 -15.29 -11.85
N LEU A 54 1.09 -14.67 -10.70
CA LEU A 54 1.45 -15.25 -9.41
C LEU A 54 0.62 -16.50 -9.16
N GLU A 55 1.31 -17.62 -8.87
CA GLU A 55 0.72 -18.95 -8.71
C GLU A 55 -0.23 -19.37 -9.84
N GLY A 56 0.01 -18.92 -11.07
CA GLY A 56 -0.88 -19.25 -12.18
C GLY A 56 -2.27 -18.57 -12.13
N ARG A 57 -2.50 -17.65 -11.18
CA ARG A 57 -3.83 -17.08 -10.91
C ARG A 57 -3.89 -15.55 -10.90
N TYR A 58 -2.95 -14.87 -10.24
CA TYR A 58 -3.05 -13.42 -10.09
C TYR A 58 -2.17 -12.72 -11.10
N ARG A 59 -2.77 -12.15 -12.14
CA ARG A 59 -2.06 -11.42 -13.19
C ARG A 59 -1.83 -9.99 -12.73
N LEU A 60 -0.59 -9.63 -12.43
CA LEU A 60 -0.25 -8.24 -12.08
C LEU A 60 -0.41 -7.32 -13.31
N VAL A 61 -0.98 -6.14 -13.10
CA VAL A 61 -1.25 -5.15 -14.14
C VAL A 61 -0.34 -3.94 -13.99
N GLU A 62 -0.48 -3.20 -12.89
CA GLU A 62 0.29 -1.99 -12.61
C GLU A 62 0.47 -1.79 -11.11
N PRO A 63 1.60 -1.21 -10.66
CA PRO A 63 1.77 -0.85 -9.25
C PRO A 63 0.84 0.31 -8.91
N ILE A 64 0.14 0.20 -7.78
CA ILE A 64 -0.75 1.25 -7.25
C ILE A 64 -0.22 1.89 -5.98
N ALA A 65 0.72 1.23 -5.28
CA ALA A 65 1.48 1.82 -4.19
C ALA A 65 2.85 1.14 -4.07
N VAL A 66 3.88 1.91 -3.74
CA VAL A 66 5.24 1.41 -3.49
C VAL A 66 5.61 1.75 -2.05
N GLY A 67 5.88 0.71 -1.26
CA GLY A 67 6.44 0.83 0.07
C GLY A 67 7.95 0.60 0.07
N ARG A 68 8.55 0.59 1.26
CA ARG A 68 9.97 0.31 1.51
C ARG A 68 10.34 -1.17 1.42
N SER A 69 9.39 -2.06 1.68
CA SER A 69 9.59 -3.51 1.78
C SER A 69 8.63 -4.31 0.91
N SER A 70 7.64 -3.65 0.32
CA SER A 70 6.64 -4.29 -0.53
C SER A 70 6.07 -3.31 -1.55
N THR A 71 5.56 -3.86 -2.64
CA THR A 71 4.82 -3.13 -3.67
C THR A 71 3.39 -3.65 -3.74
N VAL A 72 2.40 -2.77 -3.74
CA VAL A 72 0.98 -3.11 -3.98
C VAL A 72 0.67 -2.89 -5.45
N TRP A 73 0.11 -3.93 -6.07
CA TRP A 73 -0.25 -3.95 -7.48
C TRP A 73 -1.76 -4.02 -7.63
N ARG A 74 -2.29 -3.30 -8.61
CA ARG A 74 -3.54 -3.70 -9.25
C ARG A 74 -3.26 -4.98 -10.02
N ALA A 75 -4.09 -5.98 -9.80
CA ALA A 75 -4.00 -7.27 -10.46
C ALA A 75 -5.38 -7.78 -10.83
N HIS A 76 -5.41 -8.85 -11.61
CA HIS A 76 -6.62 -9.53 -12.01
C HIS A 76 -6.56 -10.99 -11.56
N ASP A 77 -7.54 -11.41 -10.76
CA ASP A 77 -7.72 -12.81 -10.35
C ASP A 77 -8.36 -13.56 -11.52
N THR A 78 -7.58 -14.35 -12.25
CA THR A 78 -8.04 -15.05 -13.47
C THR A 78 -9.02 -16.18 -13.19
N ALA A 79 -9.06 -16.71 -11.96
CA ALA A 79 -9.97 -17.80 -11.60
C ALA A 79 -11.38 -17.28 -11.31
N LEU A 80 -11.49 -16.06 -10.77
CA LEU A 80 -12.76 -15.43 -10.39
C LEU A 80 -13.14 -14.26 -11.31
N ASP A 81 -12.33 -13.97 -12.32
CA ASP A 81 -12.51 -12.90 -13.30
C ASP A 81 -12.83 -11.53 -12.66
N ARG A 82 -12.00 -11.11 -11.69
CA ARG A 82 -12.21 -9.85 -10.95
C ARG A 82 -10.93 -9.09 -10.68
N PRO A 83 -10.98 -7.74 -10.58
CA PRO A 83 -9.85 -6.96 -10.13
C PRO A 83 -9.58 -7.18 -8.63
N VAL A 84 -8.30 -7.23 -8.26
CA VAL A 84 -7.82 -7.37 -6.89
C VAL A 84 -6.61 -6.47 -6.67
N ALA A 85 -6.27 -6.19 -5.41
CA ALA A 85 -4.99 -5.62 -5.04
C ALA A 85 -4.08 -6.73 -4.51
N VAL A 86 -2.82 -6.73 -4.94
CA VAL A 86 -1.83 -7.74 -4.53
C VAL A 86 -0.60 -7.05 -3.99
N LYS A 87 -0.32 -7.26 -2.70
CA LYS A 87 0.89 -6.75 -2.05
C LYS A 87 1.97 -7.82 -2.13
N VAL A 88 3.06 -7.50 -2.80
CA VAL A 88 4.20 -8.39 -3.02
C VAL A 88 5.37 -7.89 -2.19
N LEU A 89 5.97 -8.76 -1.36
CA LEU A 89 7.16 -8.44 -0.60
C LEU A 89 8.35 -8.29 -1.56
N ASP A 90 9.15 -7.24 -1.44
CA ASP A 90 10.26 -6.98 -2.37
C ASP A 90 11.41 -8.00 -2.19
N GLU A 91 12.21 -8.22 -3.22
CA GLU A 91 13.23 -9.28 -3.25
C GLU A 91 14.25 -9.17 -2.11
N ALA A 92 14.69 -7.94 -1.79
CA ALA A 92 15.62 -7.70 -0.68
C ALA A 92 15.03 -8.13 0.66
N SER A 93 13.74 -7.89 0.86
CA SER A 93 13.02 -8.28 2.09
C SER A 93 12.71 -9.77 2.11
N ALA A 94 12.39 -10.36 0.96
CA ALA A 94 12.13 -11.80 0.82
C ALA A 94 13.35 -12.68 1.15
N ARG A 95 14.57 -12.14 1.03
CA ARG A 95 15.81 -12.81 1.46
C ARG A 95 16.01 -12.83 2.97
N SER A 96 15.23 -12.07 3.74
CA SER A 96 15.29 -12.06 5.20
C SER A 96 14.20 -12.96 5.78
N PRO A 97 14.56 -14.10 6.41
CA PRO A 97 13.58 -14.99 7.04
C PRO A 97 12.72 -14.27 8.09
N GLU A 98 13.28 -13.28 8.78
CA GLU A 98 12.55 -12.49 9.76
C GLU A 98 11.46 -11.62 9.11
N ALA A 99 11.76 -11.02 7.95
CA ALA A 99 10.81 -10.19 7.22
C ALA A 99 9.71 -11.04 6.59
N VAL A 100 10.05 -12.19 6.00
CA VAL A 100 9.08 -13.17 5.47
C VAL A 100 8.15 -13.66 6.58
N ALA A 101 8.70 -14.13 7.70
CA ALA A 101 7.90 -14.63 8.80
C ALA A 101 7.02 -13.53 9.43
N ARG A 102 7.47 -12.27 9.41
CA ARG A 102 6.65 -11.12 9.83
C ARG A 102 5.51 -10.88 8.86
N PHE A 103 5.77 -10.98 7.55
CA PHE A 103 4.76 -10.82 6.52
C PHE A 103 3.67 -11.88 6.62
N GLU A 104 4.06 -13.15 6.74
CA GLU A 104 3.14 -14.29 6.86
C GLU A 104 2.31 -14.24 8.15
N ARG A 105 2.95 -14.00 9.31
CA ARG A 105 2.23 -13.86 10.59
C ARG A 105 1.18 -12.75 10.53
N ARG A 106 1.46 -11.69 9.80
CA ARG A 106 0.56 -10.55 9.68
C ARG A 106 -0.61 -10.83 8.74
N ALA A 107 -0.34 -11.46 7.60
CA ALA A 107 -1.39 -12.00 6.73
C ALA A 107 -2.34 -12.91 7.50
N GLN A 108 -1.79 -13.83 8.32
CA GLN A 108 -2.58 -14.75 9.13
C GLN A 108 -3.44 -14.04 10.19
N LYS A 109 -2.91 -13.02 10.86
CA LYS A 109 -3.67 -12.23 11.84
C LYS A 109 -4.81 -11.44 11.19
N LEU A 110 -4.56 -10.83 10.04
CA LEU A 110 -5.58 -10.07 9.33
C LEU A 110 -6.64 -10.95 8.68
N ALA A 111 -6.32 -12.21 8.36
CA ALA A 111 -7.28 -13.16 7.80
C ALA A 111 -8.45 -13.49 8.75
N SER A 112 -8.30 -13.29 10.06
CA SER A 112 -9.36 -13.50 11.04
C SER A 112 -10.09 -12.22 11.45
N VAL A 113 -9.77 -11.07 10.83
CA VAL A 113 -10.36 -9.78 11.20
C VAL A 113 -11.55 -9.50 10.30
N GLU A 114 -12.72 -9.34 10.91
CA GLU A 114 -13.95 -8.96 10.23
C GLU A 114 -14.42 -7.60 10.74
N HIS A 115 -14.21 -6.56 9.92
CA HIS A 115 -14.68 -5.22 10.21
C HIS A 115 -14.83 -4.43 8.91
N PRO A 116 -15.93 -3.66 8.69
CA PRO A 116 -16.15 -2.93 7.43
C PRO A 116 -15.07 -1.88 7.13
N ALA A 117 -14.43 -1.33 8.18
CA ALA A 117 -13.35 -0.36 8.04
C ALA A 117 -11.95 -0.97 8.08
N VAL A 118 -11.80 -2.30 7.96
CA VAL A 118 -10.49 -2.96 7.81
C VAL A 118 -10.49 -3.74 6.51
N VAL A 119 -9.46 -3.55 5.68
CA VAL A 119 -9.33 -4.32 4.43
C VAL A 119 -9.18 -5.82 4.76
N PRO A 120 -10.02 -6.71 4.22
CA PRO A 120 -9.90 -8.13 4.48
C PRO A 120 -8.76 -8.74 3.65
N VAL A 121 -8.21 -9.83 4.15
CA VAL A 121 -7.29 -10.69 3.41
C VAL A 121 -8.10 -11.77 2.68
N LEU A 122 -7.97 -11.84 1.36
CA LEU A 122 -8.65 -12.84 0.54
C LEU A 122 -7.82 -14.12 0.38
N ALA A 123 -6.50 -13.97 0.25
CA ALA A 123 -5.56 -15.07 0.11
C ALA A 123 -4.14 -14.60 0.42
N ALA A 124 -3.25 -15.53 0.73
CA ALA A 124 -1.81 -15.32 0.81
C ALA A 124 -1.10 -16.48 0.10
N GLY A 125 0.08 -16.23 -0.44
CA GLY A 125 0.85 -17.22 -1.17
C GLY A 125 2.30 -16.81 -1.34
N THR A 126 3.06 -17.64 -2.05
CA THR A 126 4.48 -17.41 -2.32
C THR A 126 4.78 -17.75 -3.76
N ALA A 127 5.01 -16.72 -4.57
CA ALA A 127 5.49 -16.88 -5.93
C ALA A 127 7.00 -16.71 -5.89
N GLU A 128 7.76 -17.80 -5.91
CA GLU A 128 9.21 -17.74 -5.67
C GLU A 128 9.89 -16.64 -6.50
N PRO A 129 10.67 -15.74 -5.86
CA PRO A 129 11.08 -15.75 -4.45
C PRO A 129 10.22 -14.92 -3.48
N ASN A 130 9.08 -14.33 -3.89
CA ASN A 130 8.41 -13.27 -3.16
C ASN A 130 7.06 -13.70 -2.55
N PRO A 131 6.90 -13.65 -1.20
CA PRO A 131 5.60 -13.74 -0.56
C PRO A 131 4.64 -12.65 -1.03
N PHE A 132 3.36 -12.97 -1.13
CA PHE A 132 2.33 -12.01 -1.50
C PHE A 132 1.02 -12.19 -0.72
N LEU A 133 0.24 -11.12 -0.69
CA LEU A 133 -1.07 -11.02 -0.05
C LEU A 133 -2.08 -10.47 -1.05
N VAL A 134 -3.25 -11.10 -1.15
CA VAL A 134 -4.34 -10.68 -2.02
C VAL A 134 -5.44 -10.06 -1.17
N MET A 135 -5.89 -8.88 -1.58
CA MET A 135 -6.95 -8.11 -0.92
C MET A 135 -7.92 -7.57 -1.97
N PRO A 136 -9.14 -7.16 -1.59
CA PRO A 136 -10.04 -6.50 -2.53
C PRO A 136 -9.39 -5.23 -3.07
N LEU A 137 -9.62 -4.93 -4.34
CA LEU A 137 -9.29 -3.61 -4.87
C LEU A 137 -10.34 -2.62 -4.37
N ILE A 138 -10.03 -1.88 -3.31
CA ILE A 138 -10.95 -0.92 -2.70
C ILE A 138 -11.01 0.35 -3.55
N ALA A 139 -12.21 0.77 -3.90
CA ALA A 139 -12.44 2.05 -4.58
C ALA A 139 -12.43 3.20 -3.57
N GLY A 140 -11.67 4.24 -3.86
CA GLY A 140 -11.54 5.42 -3.01
C GLY A 140 -10.25 6.17 -3.30
N VAL A 141 -10.03 7.23 -2.53
CA VAL A 141 -8.78 7.99 -2.51
C VAL A 141 -8.12 7.84 -1.15
N THR A 142 -6.82 8.07 -1.06
CA THR A 142 -6.16 8.11 0.24
C THR A 142 -6.73 9.23 1.11
N LEU A 143 -6.67 9.08 2.43
CA LEU A 143 -7.11 10.12 3.36
C LEU A 143 -6.31 11.43 3.17
N ALA A 144 -5.06 11.34 2.69
CA ALA A 144 -4.25 12.50 2.33
C ALA A 144 -4.84 13.26 1.12
N GLU A 145 -5.22 12.54 0.06
CA GLU A 145 -5.87 13.10 -1.11
C GLU A 145 -7.25 13.68 -0.75
N HIS A 146 -8.01 12.99 0.10
CA HIS A 146 -9.30 13.47 0.61
C HIS A 146 -9.15 14.78 1.40
N LEU A 147 -8.17 14.88 2.29
CA LEU A 147 -7.86 16.10 3.04
C LEU A 147 -7.49 17.26 2.09
N HIS A 148 -6.63 16.99 1.09
CA HIS A 148 -6.24 17.98 0.10
C HIS A 148 -7.45 18.47 -0.72
N ALA A 149 -8.29 17.56 -1.21
CA ALA A 149 -9.50 17.87 -1.96
C ALA A 149 -10.53 18.67 -1.13
N SER A 150 -10.49 18.53 0.19
CA SER A 150 -11.36 19.26 1.13
C SER A 150 -10.84 20.67 1.48
N GLY A 151 -9.79 21.15 0.81
CA GLY A 151 -9.20 22.46 1.07
C GLY A 151 -8.13 22.46 2.17
N GLY A 152 -7.64 21.28 2.55
CA GLY A 152 -6.57 21.13 3.53
C GLY A 152 -7.04 21.16 4.98
N ALA A 153 -8.33 21.05 5.29
CA ALA A 153 -8.79 20.77 6.65
C ALA A 153 -10.19 20.15 6.60
N LEU A 154 -10.50 19.29 7.55
CA LEU A 154 -11.84 18.74 7.74
C LEU A 154 -12.55 19.44 8.91
N SER A 155 -13.87 19.49 8.85
CA SER A 155 -14.67 20.01 9.97
C SER A 155 -14.53 19.10 11.19
N PRO A 156 -14.62 19.63 12.43
CA PRO A 156 -14.55 18.79 13.63
C PRO A 156 -15.55 17.61 13.64
N PRO A 157 -16.81 17.75 13.19
CA PRO A 157 -17.72 16.61 13.06
C PRO A 157 -17.21 15.54 12.09
N ALA A 158 -16.71 15.93 10.92
CA ALA A 158 -16.19 14.98 9.92
C ALA A 158 -14.96 14.23 10.45
N VAL A 159 -14.06 14.91 11.18
CA VAL A 159 -12.92 14.27 11.84
C VAL A 159 -13.39 13.29 12.92
N ALA A 160 -14.37 13.67 13.74
CA ALA A 160 -14.89 12.81 14.79
C ALA A 160 -15.52 11.53 14.24
N GLU A 161 -16.30 11.63 13.16
CA GLU A 161 -16.89 10.46 12.48
C GLU A 161 -15.80 9.54 11.92
N LEU A 162 -14.86 10.08 11.14
CA LEU A 162 -13.80 9.31 10.51
C LEU A 162 -12.90 8.61 11.53
N VAL A 163 -12.44 9.36 12.53
CA VAL A 163 -11.56 8.82 13.58
C VAL A 163 -12.33 7.87 14.49
N GLY A 164 -13.63 8.10 14.72
CA GLY A 164 -14.50 7.18 15.46
C GLY A 164 -14.55 5.80 14.80
N THR A 165 -14.80 5.74 13.49
CA THR A 165 -14.77 4.47 12.73
C THR A 165 -13.40 3.80 12.76
N LEU A 166 -12.30 4.57 12.70
CA LEU A 166 -10.96 4.00 12.84
C LEU A 166 -10.71 3.46 14.26
N CYS A 167 -11.20 4.13 15.31
CA CYS A 167 -11.11 3.62 16.68
C CYS A 167 -11.81 2.26 16.83
N GLU A 168 -12.99 2.09 16.23
CA GLU A 168 -13.71 0.80 16.21
C GLU A 168 -12.89 -0.29 15.49
N ALA A 169 -12.30 0.04 14.35
CA ALA A 169 -11.41 -0.86 13.61
C ALA A 169 -10.19 -1.28 14.46
N PHE A 170 -9.53 -0.33 15.12
CA PHE A 170 -8.40 -0.61 16.00
C PHE A 170 -8.77 -1.44 17.23
N ALA A 171 -9.98 -1.26 17.79
CA ALA A 171 -10.46 -2.09 18.89
C ALA A 171 -10.55 -3.57 18.49
N VAL A 172 -11.04 -3.87 17.28
CA VAL A 172 -11.07 -5.25 16.73
C VAL A 172 -9.65 -5.77 16.51
N LEU A 173 -8.75 -4.95 15.95
CA LEU A 173 -7.34 -5.34 15.75
C LEU A 173 -6.61 -5.62 17.07
N HIS A 174 -6.87 -4.84 18.12
CA HIS A 174 -6.26 -5.06 19.44
C HIS A 174 -6.70 -6.38 20.07
N ALA A 175 -7.92 -6.84 19.77
CA ALA A 175 -8.42 -8.13 20.23
C ALA A 175 -7.71 -9.34 19.57
N THR A 176 -7.13 -9.16 18.38
CA THR A 176 -6.39 -10.22 17.65
C THR A 176 -4.88 -10.18 17.86
N GLU A 177 -4.43 -9.47 18.91
CA GLU A 177 -3.02 -9.17 19.18
C GLU A 177 -2.28 -8.51 18.01
N HIS A 178 -3.02 -7.82 17.15
CA HIS A 178 -2.44 -7.01 16.09
C HIS A 178 -1.96 -5.68 16.69
N ARG A 179 -0.74 -5.28 16.36
CA ARG A 179 -0.08 -4.10 16.92
C ARG A 179 0.49 -3.29 15.79
N GLU A 180 0.08 -2.04 15.67
CA GLU A 180 0.49 -1.19 14.55
C GLU A 180 1.72 -0.36 14.88
N ALA A 181 2.66 -0.30 13.93
CA ALA A 181 3.87 0.50 14.03
C ALA A 181 3.69 1.82 13.27
N GLY A 182 2.62 2.54 13.59
CA GLY A 182 2.31 3.86 13.02
C GLY A 182 1.17 3.87 12.02
N LEU A 183 0.23 4.79 12.22
CA LEU A 183 -0.85 5.11 11.29
C LEU A 183 -0.50 6.40 10.55
N GLU A 184 -0.71 6.42 9.24
CA GLU A 184 -0.47 7.58 8.38
C GLU A 184 -1.67 7.76 7.44
N LEU A 185 -1.91 8.97 6.95
CA LEU A 185 -3.06 9.23 6.08
C LEU A 185 -3.09 8.33 4.83
N ARG A 186 -1.92 7.98 4.27
CA ARG A 186 -1.82 7.07 3.12
C ARG A 186 -2.27 5.63 3.42
N HIS A 187 -2.40 5.26 4.69
CA HIS A 187 -2.84 3.94 5.11
C HIS A 187 -4.36 3.82 5.21
N VAL A 188 -5.11 4.91 4.97
CA VAL A 188 -6.56 4.91 5.02
C VAL A 188 -7.08 5.33 3.64
N LEU A 189 -7.98 4.54 3.07
CA LEU A 189 -8.78 4.98 1.92
C LEU A 189 -10.10 5.56 2.40
N VAL A 190 -10.60 6.55 1.67
CA VAL A 190 -11.91 7.15 1.87
C VAL A 190 -12.72 6.93 0.60
N ASN A 191 -13.89 6.30 0.73
CA ASN A 191 -14.78 6.07 -0.40
C ASN A 191 -15.61 7.33 -0.72
N ALA A 192 -16.42 7.27 -1.79
CA ALA A 192 -17.26 8.40 -2.20
C ALA A 192 -18.33 8.81 -1.16
N ALA A 193 -18.64 7.94 -0.20
CA ALA A 193 -19.55 8.24 0.91
C ALA A 193 -18.82 8.81 2.15
N GLY A 194 -17.51 9.07 2.06
CA GLY A 194 -16.72 9.58 3.18
C GLY A 194 -16.33 8.53 4.22
N GLN A 195 -16.58 7.24 3.96
CA GLN A 195 -16.28 6.18 4.93
C GLN A 195 -14.82 5.73 4.82
N PRO A 196 -14.10 5.61 5.95
CA PRO A 196 -12.72 5.16 5.95
C PRO A 196 -12.59 3.64 5.86
N THR A 197 -11.56 3.17 5.17
CA THR A 197 -11.09 1.78 5.20
C THR A 197 -9.60 1.79 5.49
N LEU A 198 -9.23 1.21 6.62
CA LEU A 198 -7.84 0.97 7.01
C LEU A 198 -7.25 -0.10 6.09
N LEU A 199 -6.24 0.31 5.32
CA LEU A 199 -5.38 -0.59 4.58
C LEU A 199 -4.39 -1.26 5.55
N ASP A 200 -3.82 -2.40 5.15
CA ASP A 200 -2.81 -3.09 5.95
C ASP A 200 -1.53 -2.22 6.14
N ALA A 201 -1.55 -1.48 7.24
CA ALA A 201 -0.64 -0.42 7.63
C ALA A 201 0.48 -0.95 8.54
N GLY A 202 1.34 -1.87 8.07
CA GLY A 202 2.45 -2.30 8.94
C GLY A 202 3.16 -3.59 8.60
N LEU A 203 3.09 -4.05 7.34
CA LEU A 203 4.07 -5.03 6.84
C LEU A 203 5.47 -4.42 6.70
N GLU A 204 5.57 -3.10 6.78
CA GLU A 204 6.84 -2.41 6.74
C GLU A 204 7.28 -2.19 8.18
N GLY A 205 8.41 -2.77 8.55
CA GLY A 205 9.10 -2.42 9.78
C GLY A 205 9.56 -0.97 9.72
N SER A 206 8.66 -0.02 9.89
CA SER A 206 9.00 1.37 10.12
C SER A 206 9.32 1.55 11.59
N SER A 207 10.59 1.29 11.95
CA SER A 207 11.25 1.98 13.05
C SER A 207 11.40 3.50 12.79
N ARG A 208 10.86 4.02 11.68
CA ARG A 208 10.74 5.44 11.36
C ARG A 208 9.50 5.63 10.48
N GLY A 209 8.35 5.91 11.09
CA GLY A 209 7.28 6.63 10.36
C GLY A 209 7.79 7.99 9.90
N SER A 210 6.98 8.79 9.20
CA SER A 210 7.23 10.23 9.12
C SER A 210 7.61 10.71 10.53
N ALA A 211 8.79 11.32 10.69
CA ALA A 211 9.41 11.57 11.98
C ALA A 211 8.51 12.37 12.94
N GLY A 212 7.44 12.98 12.44
CA GLY A 212 6.47 13.74 13.21
C GLY A 212 5.22 13.01 13.73
N ALA A 213 4.96 11.77 13.34
CA ALA A 213 3.74 11.03 13.76
C ALA A 213 4.04 9.85 14.70
N LEU A 214 5.30 9.65 15.07
CA LEU A 214 5.72 8.48 15.85
C LEU A 214 5.49 8.71 17.34
N ALA A 215 4.80 7.78 18.01
CA ALA A 215 4.55 7.86 19.44
C ALA A 215 5.87 7.98 20.23
N PRO A 216 5.96 8.82 21.29
CA PRO A 216 7.21 9.02 22.04
C PRO A 216 7.86 7.73 22.53
N LYS A 217 7.04 6.75 22.96
CA LYS A 217 7.51 5.43 23.36
C LYS A 217 8.23 4.69 22.23
N LEU A 218 7.73 4.79 21.00
CA LEU A 218 8.35 4.18 19.83
C LEU A 218 9.64 4.93 19.45
N ALA A 219 9.68 6.25 19.62
CA ALA A 219 10.85 7.08 19.31
C ALA A 219 12.04 6.70 20.19
N SER A 220 11.75 6.30 21.43
CA SER A 220 12.74 5.79 22.39
C SER A 220 13.03 4.29 22.26
N GLY A 221 12.64 3.64 21.15
CA GLY A 221 12.90 2.22 20.91
C GLY A 221 11.96 1.24 21.61
N GLY A 222 10.86 1.74 22.18
CA GLY A 222 9.83 0.90 22.78
C GLY A 222 9.03 0.08 21.75
N ARG A 223 8.34 -0.95 22.23
CA ARG A 223 7.51 -1.82 21.38
C ARG A 223 6.14 -1.20 21.06
N PRO A 224 5.62 -1.40 19.84
CA PRO A 224 4.23 -1.09 19.48
C PRO A 224 3.20 -1.76 20.38
N GLY A 225 2.03 -1.13 20.50
CA GLY A 225 0.86 -1.65 21.19
C GLY A 225 -0.27 -0.62 21.29
N PRO A 226 -1.37 -0.93 22.00
CA PRO A 226 -2.59 -0.12 21.96
C PRO A 226 -2.38 1.37 22.25
N ARG A 227 -1.49 1.71 23.18
CA ARG A 227 -1.19 3.12 23.52
C ARG A 227 -0.46 3.88 22.40
N SER A 228 0.39 3.21 21.60
CA SER A 228 1.03 3.87 20.44
C SER A 228 0.03 4.07 19.32
N ASP A 229 -0.96 3.18 19.19
CA ASP A 229 -1.99 3.26 18.17
C ASP A 229 -2.98 4.40 18.46
N VAL A 230 -3.38 4.56 19.72
CA VAL A 230 -4.17 5.72 20.17
C VAL A 230 -3.44 7.03 19.90
N TYR A 231 -2.12 7.07 20.14
CA TYR A 231 -1.32 8.25 19.81
C TYR A 231 -1.33 8.53 18.30
N ALA A 232 -1.19 7.50 17.46
CA ALA A 232 -1.19 7.65 16.01
C ALA A 232 -2.56 8.12 15.49
N LEU A 233 -3.67 7.60 16.03
CA LEU A 233 -5.03 8.08 15.75
C LEU A 233 -5.21 9.56 16.13
N ALA A 234 -4.68 9.97 17.28
CA ALA A 234 -4.70 11.37 17.70
C ALA A 234 -3.85 12.27 16.77
N ALA A 235 -2.67 11.80 16.35
CA ALA A 235 -1.84 12.53 15.40
C ALA A 235 -2.55 12.72 14.05
N VAL A 236 -3.21 11.68 13.54
CA VAL A 236 -4.07 11.75 12.36
C VAL A 236 -5.20 12.75 12.56
N ALA A 237 -5.92 12.69 13.69
CA ALA A 237 -7.01 13.62 13.98
C ALA A 237 -6.54 15.08 13.95
N VAL A 238 -5.37 15.37 14.54
CA VAL A 238 -4.78 16.71 14.53
C VAL A 238 -4.40 17.14 13.12
N GLU A 239 -3.80 16.25 12.32
CA GLU A 239 -3.44 16.54 10.93
C GLU A 239 -4.68 16.83 10.08
N LEU A 240 -5.77 16.09 10.27
CA LEU A 240 -7.04 16.34 9.57
C LEU A 240 -7.68 17.68 9.94
N LEU A 241 -7.54 18.12 11.19
CA LEU A 241 -8.08 19.40 11.65
C LEU A 241 -7.24 20.60 11.18
N ARG A 242 -5.92 20.42 11.06
CA ARG A 242 -4.97 21.52 10.78
C ARG A 242 -4.52 21.61 9.32
N GLY A 243 -4.59 20.49 8.60
CA GLY A 243 -4.05 20.38 7.24
C GLY A 243 -2.59 20.03 7.10
N HIS A 244 -1.90 19.87 8.23
CA HIS A 244 -0.48 19.57 8.22
C HIS A 244 -0.11 18.67 9.41
N PRO A 245 0.97 17.87 9.30
CA PRO A 245 1.36 16.93 10.34
C PRO A 245 1.64 17.57 11.70
N LEU A 246 1.49 16.77 12.77
CA LEU A 246 1.71 17.21 14.16
C LEU A 246 3.17 17.59 14.43
N ALA A 247 4.14 16.97 13.76
CA ALA A 247 5.51 17.49 13.73
C ALA A 247 5.93 17.92 12.32
N GLY A 248 6.34 19.18 12.27
CA GLY A 248 6.99 19.92 11.20
C GLY A 248 7.72 21.08 11.88
#